data_AF-A0A1G8D6S4-F1
#
_entry.id   AF-A0A1G8D6S4-F1
#
_cell.length_a   1.000
_cell.length_b   1.000
_cell.length_c   1.000
_cell.angle_alpha   90.00
_cell.angle_beta   90.00
_cell.angle_gamma   90.00
#
_symmetry.space_group_name_H-M   'P 1'
#
loop_
_entity.id
_entity.type
_entity.pdbx_description
1 polymer ?
#
loop_
_entity_poly.entity_id
_entity_poly.type
_entity_poly.pdbx_seq_one_letter_code
_entity_poly.pdbx_strand_id
1 'polypeptide(L)'
;MNIFKRKRRFPNEDKHRGILHLSETQIVIENTAYSREIEVIEIGEIEYIYLEICNYSSPGLLIYQGRQHYIPVDYVNTEKLCLQLAKRFNFDMALIYDNIHKEENAVHQLFRTTYQQNFELVTGGQNDYIKGFEIIAPTPCFVPWTTTKSELLNNPHTRLENGYLNIVYPVRIGNIILRDFGAYVDNIRPEIALEEYYAKCYATDGSDKSLYLVKEQLERDLADKAEFTFYSDFNLFFYAKIGPITFEATYSIDDNEMRNIAYSFTSFSARLQFDYPAMLIASDYEQNGVLSQLFVWNETLSTPDNYKTNTHIKQTPEFVLAASKGQAVIWKDEANNLLGFADAEHAQWYAISEVDSFTLWNTLPAKGGGFSSLSITFTDGQQKTLFEGAHDTMSKHLDEVKAFLGFDIKFYEDYNC
;
A
#
# COMPACT_ATOMS: atom_id res chain seq x y z
N MET A 1 -50.38 -27.78 -9.59
CA MET A 1 -51.35 -26.69 -9.34
C MET A 1 -50.56 -25.50 -8.79
N ASN A 2 -50.22 -24.56 -9.67
CA ASN A 2 -49.37 -23.40 -9.41
C ASN A 2 -50.23 -22.31 -8.72
N ILE A 3 -49.88 -21.92 -7.50
CA ILE A 3 -50.46 -20.76 -6.81
C ILE A 3 -49.32 -19.79 -6.50
N PHE A 4 -49.24 -18.77 -7.35
CA PHE A 4 -48.50 -17.51 -7.25
C PHE A 4 -47.84 -17.22 -5.88
N LYS A 5 -46.52 -17.45 -5.77
CA LYS A 5 -45.69 -16.66 -4.85
C LYS A 5 -45.85 -15.19 -5.28
N ARG A 6 -46.48 -14.35 -4.45
CA ARG A 6 -46.41 -12.89 -4.64
C ARG A 6 -44.93 -12.54 -4.68
N LYS A 7 -44.41 -12.09 -5.83
CA LYS A 7 -43.08 -11.48 -5.89
C LYS A 7 -43.05 -10.38 -4.83
N ARG A 8 -42.12 -10.48 -3.88
CA ARG A 8 -41.90 -9.41 -2.88
C ARG A 8 -41.57 -8.14 -3.68
N ARG A 9 -42.20 -7.02 -3.34
CA ARG A 9 -42.01 -5.75 -4.07
C ARG A 9 -40.69 -5.10 -3.63
N PHE A 10 -40.11 -4.22 -4.44
CA PHE A 10 -39.03 -3.35 -3.98
C PHE A 10 -39.51 -2.47 -2.81
N PRO A 11 -38.59 -2.00 -1.94
CA PRO A 11 -38.89 -0.94 -0.97
C PRO A 11 -39.49 0.30 -1.64
N ASN A 12 -40.19 1.12 -0.85
CA ASN A 12 -40.75 2.36 -1.37
C ASN A 12 -39.62 3.31 -1.77
N GLU A 13 -39.71 3.88 -2.96
CA GLU A 13 -38.73 4.84 -3.46
C GLU A 13 -38.83 6.20 -2.72
N ASP A 14 -37.69 6.83 -2.45
CA ASP A 14 -37.58 8.14 -1.83
C ASP A 14 -36.72 9.11 -2.65
N LYS A 15 -37.38 10.08 -3.31
CA LYS A 15 -36.74 11.15 -4.09
C LYS A 15 -35.82 12.06 -3.26
N HIS A 16 -35.99 12.11 -1.94
CA HIS A 16 -35.15 12.88 -1.04
C HIS A 16 -33.86 12.16 -0.66
N ARG A 17 -33.73 10.88 -1.02
CA ARG A 17 -32.50 10.10 -0.87
C ARG A 17 -31.68 10.09 -2.16
N GLY A 18 -32.31 9.79 -3.30
CA GLY A 18 -31.62 9.84 -4.59
C GLY A 18 -32.48 9.44 -5.77
N ILE A 19 -32.01 9.81 -6.97
CA ILE A 19 -32.69 9.57 -8.24
C ILE A 19 -31.69 8.98 -9.24
N LEU A 20 -32.10 7.91 -9.92
CA LEU A 20 -31.33 7.30 -11.00
C LEU A 20 -31.89 7.73 -12.36
N HIS A 21 -31.02 8.26 -13.22
CA HIS A 21 -31.31 8.52 -14.62
C HIS A 21 -30.64 7.43 -15.48
N LEU A 22 -31.45 6.68 -16.21
CA LEU A 22 -31.01 5.45 -16.91
C LEU A 22 -30.98 5.67 -18.42
N SER A 23 -29.85 5.34 -19.06
CA SER A 23 -29.71 5.22 -20.52
C SER A 23 -29.26 3.80 -20.89
N GLU A 24 -29.10 3.50 -22.19
CA GLU A 24 -28.61 2.18 -22.62
C GLU A 24 -27.14 1.92 -22.24
N THR A 25 -26.35 2.99 -22.08
CA THR A 25 -24.91 2.92 -21.85
C THR A 25 -24.49 3.39 -20.47
N GLN A 26 -25.33 4.18 -19.78
CA GLN A 26 -24.97 4.86 -18.55
C GLN A 26 -26.06 4.79 -17.47
N ILE A 27 -25.61 4.85 -16.21
CA ILE A 27 -26.44 5.10 -15.03
C ILE A 27 -25.92 6.38 -14.41
N VAL A 28 -26.75 7.42 -14.33
CA VAL A 28 -26.41 8.66 -13.63
C VAL A 28 -27.12 8.65 -12.27
N ILE A 29 -26.33 8.69 -11.21
CA ILE A 29 -26.79 8.68 -9.83
C ILE A 29 -26.80 10.13 -9.33
N GLU A 30 -27.97 10.63 -8.95
CA GLU A 30 -28.13 11.92 -8.28
C GLU A 30 -28.42 11.67 -6.79
N ASN A 31 -27.41 11.83 -5.94
CA ASN A 31 -27.58 11.70 -4.49
C ASN A 31 -28.13 13.01 -3.91
N THR A 32 -29.25 12.96 -3.19
CA THR A 32 -29.93 14.16 -2.69
C THR A 32 -29.81 14.34 -1.17
N ALA A 33 -29.19 13.40 -0.45
CA ALA A 33 -29.19 13.36 1.01
C ALA A 33 -27.99 14.05 1.72
N TYR A 34 -26.80 14.11 1.11
CA TYR A 34 -25.58 14.55 1.82
C TYR A 34 -24.82 15.68 1.10
N SER A 35 -24.58 15.49 -0.18
CA SER A 35 -23.98 16.43 -1.12
C SER A 35 -24.65 16.13 -2.45
N ARG A 36 -25.05 17.13 -3.23
CA ARG A 36 -25.64 16.89 -4.57
C ARG A 36 -24.57 16.39 -5.53
N GLU A 37 -24.04 15.21 -5.26
CA GLU A 37 -23.03 14.53 -6.03
C GLU A 37 -23.71 13.76 -7.15
N ILE A 38 -23.16 13.96 -8.35
CA ILE A 38 -23.56 13.25 -9.55
C ILE A 38 -22.46 12.26 -9.84
N GLU A 39 -22.80 10.97 -9.80
CA GLU A 39 -21.92 9.90 -10.23
C GLU A 39 -22.42 9.30 -11.54
N VAL A 40 -21.49 8.85 -12.38
CA VAL A 40 -21.81 8.17 -13.64
C VAL A 40 -21.18 6.79 -13.62
N ILE A 41 -21.99 5.79 -13.95
CA ILE A 41 -21.56 4.41 -14.20
C ILE A 41 -21.70 4.12 -15.68
N GLU A 42 -20.60 3.72 -16.32
CA GLU A 42 -20.58 3.23 -17.68
C GLU A 42 -20.92 1.74 -17.67
N ILE A 43 -22.12 1.38 -18.17
CA ILE A 43 -22.63 0.00 -18.12
C ILE A 43 -21.69 -0.97 -18.84
N GLY A 44 -20.98 -0.51 -19.88
CA GLY A 44 -20.01 -1.32 -20.62
C GLY A 44 -18.75 -1.69 -19.84
N GLU A 45 -18.46 -0.97 -18.74
CA GLU A 45 -17.24 -1.12 -17.94
C GLU A 45 -17.51 -1.80 -16.58
N ILE A 46 -18.75 -2.22 -16.33
CA ILE A 46 -19.12 -2.93 -15.09
C ILE A 46 -18.42 -4.29 -15.05
N GLU A 47 -17.65 -4.50 -13.99
CA GLU A 47 -16.92 -5.75 -13.74
C GLU A 47 -17.75 -6.72 -12.89
N TYR A 48 -18.45 -6.23 -11.86
CA TYR A 48 -19.34 -7.06 -11.06
C TYR A 48 -20.46 -6.26 -10.40
N ILE A 49 -21.55 -6.96 -10.09
CA ILE A 49 -22.76 -6.45 -9.45
C ILE A 49 -23.15 -7.41 -8.34
N TYR A 50 -23.29 -6.88 -7.13
CA TYR A 50 -23.76 -7.59 -5.96
C TYR A 50 -24.99 -6.92 -5.39
N LEU A 51 -25.90 -7.72 -4.84
CA LEU A 51 -26.87 -7.23 -3.86
C LEU A 51 -26.24 -7.38 -2.48
N GLU A 52 -26.03 -6.26 -1.81
CA GLU A 52 -25.54 -6.21 -0.43
C GLU A 52 -26.71 -5.96 0.52
N ILE A 53 -26.79 -6.77 1.57
CA ILE A 53 -27.81 -6.69 2.62
C ILE A 53 -27.10 -6.62 3.95
N CYS A 54 -27.62 -5.76 4.82
CA CYS A 54 -27.03 -5.47 6.11
C CYS A 54 -28.15 -5.33 7.15
N ASN A 55 -27.90 -5.77 8.38
CA ASN A 55 -28.88 -5.67 9.46
C ASN A 55 -29.06 -4.25 10.05
N TYR A 56 -28.22 -3.28 9.66
CA TYR A 56 -28.26 -1.92 10.19
C TYR A 56 -28.45 -0.83 9.12
N SER A 57 -28.51 -1.17 7.83
CA SER A 57 -28.65 -0.20 6.73
C SER A 57 -29.59 -0.71 5.64
N SER A 58 -30.11 0.23 4.83
CA SER A 58 -30.89 -0.13 3.65
C SER A 58 -30.04 -1.00 2.70
N PRO A 59 -30.60 -2.10 2.15
CA PRO A 59 -29.94 -2.89 1.13
C PRO A 59 -29.53 -2.02 -0.07
N GLY A 60 -28.53 -2.47 -0.81
CA GLY A 60 -28.03 -1.74 -1.97
C GLY A 60 -27.46 -2.65 -3.03
N LEU A 61 -27.42 -2.15 -4.26
CA LEU A 61 -26.55 -2.71 -5.27
C LEU A 61 -25.15 -2.16 -5.06
N LEU A 62 -24.17 -3.05 -4.94
CA LEU A 62 -22.77 -2.71 -5.09
C LEU A 62 -22.36 -3.02 -6.54
N ILE A 63 -21.94 -1.99 -7.27
CA ILE A 63 -21.46 -2.08 -8.64
C ILE A 63 -20.00 -1.66 -8.67
N TYR A 64 -19.14 -2.44 -9.32
CA TYR A 64 -17.73 -2.10 -9.49
C TYR A 64 -17.37 -1.88 -10.95
N GLN A 65 -16.68 -0.77 -11.21
CA GLN A 65 -16.10 -0.37 -12.51
C GLN A 65 -14.80 0.40 -12.27
N GLY A 66 -13.72 -0.29 -11.92
CA GLY A 66 -12.48 0.33 -11.43
C GLY A 66 -12.57 1.03 -10.05
N ARG A 67 -13.78 1.32 -9.57
CA ARG A 67 -14.12 1.76 -8.21
C ARG A 67 -15.50 1.24 -7.80
N GLN A 68 -15.77 1.25 -6.50
CA GLN A 68 -17.06 0.83 -5.93
C GLN A 68 -18.10 1.95 -6.04
N HIS A 69 -19.32 1.57 -6.43
CA HIS A 69 -20.52 2.40 -6.42
C HIS A 69 -21.60 1.69 -5.60
N TYR A 70 -22.22 2.41 -4.68
CA TYR A 70 -23.30 1.88 -3.86
C TYR A 70 -24.62 2.57 -4.19
N ILE A 71 -25.62 1.79 -4.61
CA ILE A 71 -26.95 2.28 -5.00
C ILE A 71 -27.99 1.69 -4.04
N PRO A 72 -28.52 2.48 -3.08
CA PRO A 72 -29.60 2.03 -2.22
C PRO A 72 -30.85 1.61 -3.01
N VAL A 73 -31.50 0.54 -2.56
CA VAL A 73 -32.67 -0.02 -3.25
C VAL A 73 -33.92 0.86 -3.19
N ASP A 74 -33.91 1.88 -2.36
CA ASP A 74 -34.99 2.86 -2.20
C ASP A 74 -34.75 4.17 -2.96
N TYR A 75 -33.70 4.25 -3.79
CA TYR A 75 -33.59 5.34 -4.77
C TYR A 75 -34.68 5.23 -5.84
N VAL A 76 -35.08 6.37 -6.40
CA VAL A 76 -36.05 6.41 -7.50
C VAL A 76 -35.46 5.74 -8.74
N ASN A 77 -36.23 4.82 -9.34
CA ASN A 77 -35.89 3.96 -10.48
C ASN A 77 -34.97 2.75 -10.19
N THR A 78 -34.69 2.38 -8.93
CA THR A 78 -33.78 1.24 -8.68
C THR A 78 -34.34 -0.11 -9.17
N GLU A 79 -35.64 -0.37 -9.04
CA GLU A 79 -36.24 -1.60 -9.61
C GLU A 79 -36.07 -1.65 -11.14
N LYS A 80 -36.24 -0.50 -11.81
CA LYS A 80 -36.05 -0.36 -13.26
C LYS A 80 -34.59 -0.58 -13.64
N LEU A 81 -33.65 -0.07 -12.86
CA LEU A 81 -32.21 -0.33 -13.02
C LEU A 81 -31.93 -1.83 -12.92
N CYS A 82 -32.39 -2.49 -11.86
CA CYS A 82 -32.20 -3.94 -11.67
C CYS A 82 -32.73 -4.74 -12.86
N LEU A 83 -33.92 -4.42 -13.36
CA LEU A 83 -34.51 -5.07 -14.54
C LEU A 83 -33.67 -4.85 -15.81
N GLN A 84 -33.14 -3.65 -16.01
CA GLN A 84 -32.29 -3.32 -17.15
C GLN A 84 -30.95 -4.08 -17.08
N LEU A 85 -30.30 -4.08 -15.91
CA LEU A 85 -29.05 -4.81 -15.69
C LEU A 85 -29.26 -6.33 -15.78
N ALA A 86 -30.35 -6.86 -15.23
CA ALA A 86 -30.72 -8.27 -15.34
C ALA A 86 -30.86 -8.71 -16.79
N LYS A 87 -31.49 -7.87 -17.63
CA LYS A 87 -31.58 -8.12 -19.07
C LYS A 87 -30.22 -8.03 -19.77
N ARG A 88 -29.38 -7.05 -19.40
CA ARG A 88 -28.07 -6.81 -20.02
C ARG A 88 -27.06 -7.91 -19.69
N PHE A 89 -27.02 -8.33 -18.44
CA PHE A 89 -26.03 -9.26 -17.88
C PHE A 89 -26.59 -10.66 -17.63
N ASN A 90 -27.87 -10.88 -17.97
CA ASN A 90 -28.56 -12.17 -17.88
C ASN A 90 -28.54 -12.80 -16.47
N PHE A 91 -28.81 -11.99 -15.43
CA PHE A 91 -28.95 -12.48 -14.06
C PHE A 91 -30.40 -12.59 -13.60
N ASP A 92 -30.67 -13.47 -12.63
CA ASP A 92 -32.02 -13.76 -12.14
C ASP A 92 -32.49 -12.73 -11.10
N MET A 93 -33.52 -11.98 -11.45
CA MET A 93 -34.18 -11.03 -10.54
C MET A 93 -34.79 -11.70 -9.30
N ALA A 94 -35.09 -13.00 -9.32
CA ALA A 94 -35.60 -13.72 -8.16
C ALA A 94 -34.65 -13.62 -6.96
N LEU A 95 -33.33 -13.64 -7.21
CA LEU A 95 -32.31 -13.50 -6.18
C LEU A 95 -32.43 -12.16 -5.43
N ILE A 96 -32.80 -11.08 -6.13
CA ILE A 96 -33.04 -9.80 -5.48
C ILE A 96 -34.34 -9.85 -4.66
N TYR A 97 -35.45 -10.25 -5.27
CA TYR A 97 -36.75 -10.25 -4.60
C TYR A 97 -36.79 -11.12 -3.34
N ASP A 98 -36.08 -12.25 -3.35
CA ASP A 98 -36.07 -13.18 -2.23
C ASP A 98 -35.26 -12.65 -1.03
N ASN A 99 -34.27 -11.77 -1.27
CA ASN A 99 -33.31 -11.35 -0.24
C ASN A 99 -33.42 -9.87 0.19
N ILE A 100 -33.91 -8.96 -0.66
CA ILE A 100 -33.93 -7.50 -0.42
C ILE A 100 -34.65 -7.03 0.86
N HIS A 101 -35.43 -7.88 1.54
CA HIS A 101 -36.12 -7.53 2.81
C HIS A 101 -35.59 -8.29 4.02
N LYS A 102 -34.48 -9.00 3.87
CA LYS A 102 -33.89 -9.73 4.99
C LYS A 102 -33.10 -8.79 5.89
N GLU A 103 -33.08 -9.09 7.18
CA GLU A 103 -32.35 -8.34 8.21
C GLU A 103 -31.12 -9.14 8.66
N GLU A 104 -30.31 -9.56 7.69
CA GLU A 104 -29.06 -10.31 7.90
C GLU A 104 -27.93 -9.71 7.06
N ASN A 105 -26.68 -9.99 7.44
CA ASN A 105 -25.55 -9.65 6.58
C ASN A 105 -25.44 -10.70 5.48
N ALA A 106 -25.46 -10.25 4.23
CA ALA A 106 -25.26 -11.11 3.08
C ALA A 106 -24.78 -10.32 1.86
N VAL A 107 -23.98 -10.97 1.02
CA VAL A 107 -23.62 -10.50 -0.31
C VAL A 107 -24.07 -11.53 -1.33
N HIS A 108 -24.88 -11.11 -2.30
CA HIS A 108 -25.39 -11.99 -3.34
C HIS A 108 -24.83 -11.56 -4.69
N GLN A 109 -23.97 -12.39 -5.28
CA GLN A 109 -23.46 -12.17 -6.63
C GLN A 109 -24.63 -12.19 -7.63
N LEU A 110 -24.87 -11.06 -8.29
CA LEU A 110 -25.84 -10.96 -9.39
C LEU A 110 -25.12 -11.18 -10.71
N PHE A 111 -23.98 -10.51 -10.90
CA PHE A 111 -23.17 -10.62 -12.10
C PHE A 111 -21.69 -10.46 -11.73
N ARG A 112 -20.83 -11.18 -12.45
CA ARG A 112 -19.38 -11.03 -12.41
C ARG A 112 -18.86 -11.30 -13.81
N THR A 113 -18.01 -10.40 -14.31
CA THR A 113 -17.40 -10.53 -15.63
C THR A 113 -16.40 -11.68 -15.64
N THR A 114 -16.26 -12.33 -16.79
CA THR A 114 -15.23 -13.34 -17.02
C THR A 114 -14.08 -12.70 -17.78
N TYR A 115 -12.86 -12.99 -17.36
CA TYR A 115 -11.67 -12.41 -17.96
C TYR A 115 -10.97 -13.44 -18.86
N GLN A 116 -10.18 -12.98 -19.82
CA GLN A 116 -9.20 -13.87 -20.45
C GLN A 116 -8.06 -14.08 -19.46
N GLN A 117 -7.57 -15.32 -19.35
CA GLN A 117 -6.40 -15.60 -18.53
C GLN A 117 -5.22 -14.76 -19.06
N ASN A 118 -4.63 -13.96 -18.18
CA ASN A 118 -3.58 -12.99 -18.55
C ASN A 118 -2.20 -13.38 -18.01
N PHE A 119 -2.05 -14.60 -17.50
CA PHE A 119 -0.79 -15.18 -17.08
C PHE A 119 -0.60 -16.56 -17.72
N GLU A 120 0.64 -17.00 -17.83
CA GLU A 120 1.00 -18.31 -18.37
C GLU A 120 2.03 -18.98 -17.47
N LEU A 121 1.88 -20.30 -17.27
CA LEU A 121 2.87 -21.12 -16.58
C LEU A 121 3.65 -21.90 -17.63
N VAL A 122 4.96 -21.70 -17.68
CA VAL A 122 5.82 -22.41 -18.63
C VAL A 122 6.44 -23.65 -17.99
N THR A 123 6.62 -24.69 -18.80
CA THR A 123 7.29 -25.92 -18.36
C THR A 123 8.76 -25.84 -18.71
N GLY A 124 9.63 -25.66 -17.72
CA GLY A 124 11.07 -25.51 -17.93
C GLY A 124 11.84 -25.20 -16.64
N GLY A 125 13.14 -25.48 -16.59
CA GLY A 125 13.97 -25.30 -15.39
C GLY A 125 14.48 -23.87 -15.17
N GLN A 126 13.69 -22.84 -15.48
CA GLN A 126 14.13 -21.45 -15.30
C GLN A 126 14.13 -21.11 -13.80
N ASN A 127 15.34 -20.98 -13.25
CA ASN A 127 15.58 -20.68 -11.83
C ASN A 127 16.11 -19.26 -11.62
N ASP A 128 15.67 -18.30 -12.44
CA ASP A 128 16.08 -16.90 -12.38
C ASP A 128 15.20 -16.02 -11.46
N TYR A 129 14.30 -16.63 -10.67
CA TYR A 129 13.48 -15.97 -9.64
C TYR A 129 14.27 -15.01 -8.75
N ILE A 130 15.51 -15.36 -8.37
CA ILE A 130 16.37 -14.52 -7.50
C ILE A 130 17.16 -13.45 -8.25
N LYS A 131 17.23 -13.53 -9.59
CA LYS A 131 18.09 -12.69 -10.41
C LYS A 131 17.37 -11.46 -10.95
N GLY A 132 16.14 -11.63 -11.39
CA GLY A 132 15.39 -10.58 -12.08
C GLY A 132 14.18 -11.14 -12.81
N PHE A 133 13.77 -10.39 -13.82
CA PHE A 133 12.71 -10.77 -14.74
C PHE A 133 13.12 -10.51 -16.19
N GLU A 134 12.48 -11.18 -17.12
CA GLU A 134 12.70 -10.99 -18.55
C GLU A 134 11.49 -10.34 -19.20
N ILE A 135 11.69 -9.20 -19.85
CA ILE A 135 10.70 -8.54 -20.69
C ILE A 135 10.67 -9.24 -22.06
N ILE A 136 9.54 -9.86 -22.40
CA ILE A 136 9.32 -10.61 -23.64
C ILE A 136 8.93 -9.64 -24.78
N ALA A 137 9.85 -8.74 -25.12
CA ALA A 137 9.75 -7.81 -26.24
C ALA A 137 10.30 -8.44 -27.55
N PRO A 138 10.14 -7.82 -28.74
CA PRO A 138 10.73 -8.31 -29.98
C PRO A 138 12.24 -8.58 -29.87
N THR A 139 12.93 -7.77 -29.06
CA THR A 139 14.26 -8.06 -28.54
C THR A 139 14.13 -8.29 -27.03
N PRO A 140 14.18 -9.54 -26.53
CA PRO A 140 14.04 -9.82 -25.11
C PRO A 140 15.09 -9.08 -24.27
N CYS A 141 14.67 -8.60 -23.10
CA CYS A 141 15.51 -7.82 -22.20
C CYS A 141 15.41 -8.40 -20.79
N PHE A 142 16.53 -8.88 -20.24
CA PHE A 142 16.60 -9.29 -18.84
C PHE A 142 16.87 -8.06 -17.95
N VAL A 143 16.03 -7.88 -16.94
CA VAL A 143 16.10 -6.79 -15.96
C VAL A 143 16.41 -7.39 -14.59
N PRO A 144 17.63 -7.20 -14.06
CA PRO A 144 17.96 -7.59 -12.71
C PRO A 144 17.06 -6.92 -11.67
N TRP A 145 16.81 -7.59 -10.54
CA TRP A 145 16.04 -7.00 -9.44
C TRP A 145 16.71 -5.76 -8.82
N THR A 146 18.02 -5.60 -9.03
CA THR A 146 18.79 -4.45 -8.55
C THR A 146 18.80 -3.28 -9.53
N THR A 147 18.10 -3.35 -10.67
CA THR A 147 17.97 -2.23 -11.61
C THR A 147 17.29 -1.04 -10.94
N THR A 148 17.92 0.12 -11.03
CA THR A 148 17.47 1.33 -10.34
C THR A 148 16.18 1.90 -10.92
N LYS A 149 15.44 2.70 -10.14
CA LYS A 149 14.26 3.44 -10.61
C LYS A 149 14.60 4.28 -11.85
N SER A 150 15.73 4.98 -11.83
CA SER A 150 16.22 5.76 -12.98
C SER A 150 16.47 4.92 -14.22
N GLU A 151 17.15 3.78 -14.09
CA GLU A 151 17.42 2.91 -15.23
C GLU A 151 16.13 2.33 -15.80
N LEU A 152 15.18 1.93 -14.93
CA LEU A 152 13.91 1.38 -15.37
C LEU A 152 13.05 2.44 -16.07
N LEU A 153 13.00 3.67 -15.55
CA LEU A 153 12.28 4.79 -16.20
C LEU A 153 12.84 5.14 -17.59
N ASN A 154 14.13 4.87 -17.82
CA ASN A 154 14.78 5.08 -19.12
C ASN A 154 14.69 3.83 -20.03
N ASN A 155 14.10 2.74 -19.58
CA ASN A 155 13.95 1.52 -20.36
C ASN A 155 12.86 1.73 -21.44
N PRO A 156 13.16 1.45 -22.74
CA PRO A 156 12.21 1.68 -23.84
C PRO A 156 10.96 0.81 -23.80
N HIS A 157 10.89 -0.18 -22.90
CA HIS A 157 9.76 -1.07 -22.72
C HIS A 157 8.92 -0.73 -21.50
N THR A 158 9.14 0.44 -20.89
CA THR A 158 8.37 0.93 -19.75
C THR A 158 7.62 2.20 -20.08
N ARG A 159 6.54 2.46 -19.35
CA ARG A 159 5.72 3.67 -19.47
C ARG A 159 5.25 4.12 -18.10
N LEU A 160 5.47 5.38 -17.76
CA LEU A 160 4.98 5.97 -16.52
C LEU A 160 3.66 6.71 -16.76
N GLU A 161 2.62 6.37 -16.00
CA GLU A 161 1.32 7.03 -16.02
C GLU A 161 0.83 7.24 -14.59
N ASN A 162 0.57 8.50 -14.21
CA ASN A 162 0.02 8.85 -12.88
C ASN A 162 0.79 8.22 -11.69
N GLY A 163 2.13 8.16 -11.78
CA GLY A 163 2.97 7.56 -10.73
C GLY A 163 3.06 6.03 -10.76
N TYR A 164 2.44 5.37 -11.74
CA TYR A 164 2.54 3.94 -11.95
C TYR A 164 3.38 3.63 -13.20
N LEU A 165 4.48 2.90 -13.02
CA LEU A 165 5.32 2.41 -14.10
C LEU A 165 4.80 1.05 -14.57
N ASN A 166 4.40 0.99 -15.83
CA ASN A 166 3.94 -0.22 -16.49
C ASN A 166 5.03 -0.75 -17.44
N ILE A 167 5.25 -2.07 -17.44
CA ILE A 167 6.06 -2.75 -18.45
C ILE A 167 5.16 -3.16 -19.62
N VAL A 168 5.44 -2.59 -20.79
CA VAL A 168 4.55 -2.61 -21.97
C VAL A 168 4.39 -4.02 -22.56
N TYR A 169 5.38 -4.89 -22.37
CA TYR A 169 5.39 -6.26 -22.88
C TYR A 169 5.21 -7.27 -21.75
N PRO A 170 4.77 -8.51 -22.04
CA PRO A 170 4.71 -9.56 -21.04
C PRO A 170 6.06 -9.78 -20.36
N VAL A 171 6.04 -10.12 -19.08
CA VAL A 171 7.21 -10.31 -18.24
C VAL A 171 7.27 -11.75 -17.75
N ARG A 172 8.42 -12.41 -17.89
CA ARG A 172 8.70 -13.73 -17.33
C ARG A 172 9.51 -13.60 -16.03
N ILE A 173 9.02 -14.23 -14.96
CA ILE A 173 9.72 -14.41 -13.69
C ILE A 173 9.82 -15.91 -13.45
N GLY A 174 11.01 -16.49 -13.61
CA GLY A 174 11.16 -17.95 -13.58
C GLY A 174 10.25 -18.60 -14.61
N ASN A 175 9.28 -19.39 -14.13
CA ASN A 175 8.31 -20.09 -14.98
C ASN A 175 6.91 -19.43 -15.02
N ILE A 176 6.78 -18.18 -14.59
CA ILE A 176 5.52 -17.44 -14.63
C ILE A 176 5.65 -16.28 -15.62
N ILE A 177 4.75 -16.20 -16.59
CA ILE A 177 4.63 -15.06 -17.52
C ILE A 177 3.42 -14.22 -17.13
N LEU A 178 3.59 -12.92 -16.98
CA LEU A 178 2.60 -11.93 -16.55
C LEU A 178 2.43 -10.85 -17.63
N ARG A 179 1.19 -10.40 -17.91
CA ARG A 179 0.91 -9.39 -18.94
C ARG A 179 0.63 -7.97 -18.41
N ASP A 180 0.60 -7.80 -17.11
CA ASP A 180 0.28 -6.53 -16.43
C ASP A 180 1.21 -6.36 -15.23
N PHE A 181 2.52 -6.34 -15.50
CA PHE A 181 3.55 -6.24 -14.46
C PHE A 181 4.06 -4.80 -14.39
N GLY A 182 4.02 -4.22 -13.20
CA GLY A 182 4.40 -2.82 -12.99
C GLY A 182 4.66 -2.50 -11.53
N ALA A 183 4.91 -1.24 -11.24
CA ALA A 183 5.24 -0.76 -9.90
C ALA A 183 4.80 0.70 -9.72
N TYR A 184 4.46 1.07 -8.48
CA TYR A 184 4.35 2.48 -8.12
C TYR A 184 5.74 3.07 -7.95
N VAL A 185 5.95 4.27 -8.50
CA VAL A 185 7.24 4.95 -8.51
C VAL A 185 7.10 6.31 -7.86
N ASP A 186 7.83 6.53 -6.77
CA ASP A 186 8.05 7.85 -6.21
C ASP A 186 9.30 8.51 -6.83
N ASN A 187 9.47 9.81 -6.56
CA ASN A 187 10.65 10.56 -7.00
C ASN A 187 11.78 10.54 -5.96
N ILE A 188 11.72 9.65 -4.97
CA ILE A 188 12.68 9.62 -3.87
C ILE A 188 13.72 8.53 -4.17
N ARG A 189 15.01 8.87 -4.00
CA ARG A 189 16.13 7.94 -4.23
C ARG A 189 16.03 7.25 -5.61
N PRO A 190 16.09 7.98 -6.73
CA PRO A 190 16.00 7.35 -8.05
C PRO A 190 17.15 6.35 -8.34
N GLU A 191 18.21 6.38 -7.53
CA GLU A 191 19.38 5.51 -7.58
C GLU A 191 19.21 4.14 -6.90
N ILE A 192 18.09 3.85 -6.21
CA ILE A 192 17.79 2.50 -5.69
C ILE A 192 16.86 1.75 -6.63
N ALA A 193 16.77 0.42 -6.50
CA ALA A 193 15.75 -0.36 -7.21
C ALA A 193 14.35 -0.09 -6.64
N LEU A 194 13.33 -0.47 -7.41
CA LEU A 194 11.96 -0.50 -6.89
C LEU A 194 11.82 -1.60 -5.85
N GLU A 195 11.03 -1.34 -4.81
CA GLU A 195 10.87 -2.30 -3.70
C GLU A 195 9.69 -3.26 -3.90
N GLU A 196 8.72 -2.92 -4.73
CA GLU A 196 7.58 -3.78 -4.98
C GLU A 196 7.07 -3.66 -6.40
N TYR A 197 6.78 -4.81 -7.00
CA TYR A 197 6.11 -4.94 -8.28
C TYR A 197 4.80 -5.70 -8.10
N TYR A 198 3.82 -5.41 -8.95
CA TYR A 198 2.49 -5.98 -8.89
C TYR A 198 2.06 -6.51 -10.26
N ALA A 199 1.25 -7.56 -10.23
CA ALA A 199 0.43 -7.98 -11.36
C ALA A 199 -0.94 -8.51 -10.91
N LYS A 200 -1.94 -8.33 -11.76
CA LYS A 200 -3.23 -8.99 -11.60
C LYS A 200 -3.19 -10.30 -12.38
N CYS A 201 -3.51 -11.42 -11.74
CA CYS A 201 -3.60 -12.72 -12.38
C CYS A 201 -5.07 -13.18 -12.44
N TYR A 202 -5.66 -13.12 -13.63
CA TYR A 202 -7.04 -13.56 -13.87
C TYR A 202 -7.09 -15.03 -14.26
N ALA A 203 -7.94 -15.80 -13.58
CA ALA A 203 -8.44 -17.07 -14.12
C ALA A 203 -9.59 -16.79 -15.10
N THR A 204 -9.86 -17.69 -16.04
CA THR A 204 -10.91 -17.49 -17.05
C THR A 204 -12.31 -17.31 -16.46
N ASP A 205 -12.57 -17.94 -15.33
CA ASP A 205 -13.82 -17.86 -14.58
C ASP A 205 -13.79 -16.82 -13.44
N GLY A 206 -12.70 -16.05 -13.33
CA GLY A 206 -12.51 -15.06 -12.26
C GLY A 206 -12.33 -15.67 -10.87
N SER A 207 -12.15 -16.99 -10.75
CA SER A 207 -12.01 -17.69 -9.47
C SER A 207 -10.60 -17.60 -8.87
N ASP A 208 -10.47 -18.13 -7.66
CA ASP A 208 -9.21 -18.33 -6.92
C ASP A 208 -8.24 -19.33 -7.59
N LYS A 209 -8.62 -19.98 -8.69
CA LYS A 209 -7.74 -20.88 -9.44
C LYS A 209 -6.42 -20.22 -9.83
N SER A 210 -6.41 -18.92 -10.13
CA SER A 210 -5.17 -18.22 -10.46
C SER A 210 -4.19 -18.19 -9.28
N LEU A 211 -4.69 -18.10 -8.04
CA LEU A 211 -3.86 -18.16 -6.85
C LEU A 211 -3.23 -19.55 -6.69
N TYR A 212 -4.03 -20.61 -6.76
CA TYR A 212 -3.54 -21.97 -6.60
C TYR A 212 -2.52 -22.34 -7.69
N LEU A 213 -2.76 -21.93 -8.95
CA LEU A 213 -1.83 -22.15 -10.05
C LEU A 213 -0.48 -21.45 -9.83
N VAL A 214 -0.49 -20.19 -9.40
CA VAL A 214 0.74 -19.43 -9.08
C VAL A 214 1.46 -20.02 -7.88
N LYS A 215 0.71 -20.34 -6.81
CA LYS A 215 1.22 -21.00 -5.60
C LYS A 215 1.93 -22.31 -5.92
N GLU A 216 1.26 -23.22 -6.61
CA GLU A 216 1.81 -24.53 -6.97
C GLU A 216 3.06 -24.40 -7.85
N GLN A 217 3.10 -23.41 -8.75
CA GLN A 217 4.29 -23.13 -9.54
C GLN A 217 5.46 -22.67 -8.67
N LEU A 218 5.23 -21.72 -7.76
CA LEU A 218 6.28 -21.20 -6.87
C LEU A 218 6.78 -22.26 -5.88
N GLU A 219 5.88 -23.06 -5.29
CA GLU A 219 6.26 -24.17 -4.40
C GLU A 219 7.10 -25.22 -5.13
N ARG A 220 6.73 -25.55 -6.37
CA ARG A 220 7.49 -26.49 -7.21
C ARG A 220 8.87 -25.96 -7.56
N ASP A 221 8.97 -24.70 -7.97
CA ASP A 221 10.21 -24.16 -8.54
C ASP A 221 11.21 -23.73 -7.46
N LEU A 222 10.70 -23.16 -6.37
CA LEU A 222 11.53 -22.72 -5.24
C LEU A 222 11.84 -23.88 -4.30
N ALA A 223 10.91 -24.83 -4.14
CA ALA A 223 11.07 -26.02 -3.30
C ALA A 223 11.70 -25.68 -1.93
N ASP A 224 12.75 -26.38 -1.51
CA ASP A 224 13.43 -26.20 -0.24
C ASP A 224 14.24 -24.89 -0.11
N LYS A 225 14.30 -24.06 -1.16
CA LYS A 225 15.05 -22.78 -1.16
C LYS A 225 14.24 -21.62 -0.58
N ALA A 226 12.94 -21.80 -0.35
CA ALA A 226 12.05 -20.75 0.11
C ALA A 226 11.27 -21.14 1.37
N GLU A 227 10.93 -20.14 2.16
CA GLU A 227 9.98 -20.25 3.26
C GLU A 227 8.58 -19.99 2.72
N PHE A 228 7.62 -20.87 3.01
CA PHE A 228 6.25 -20.74 2.53
C PHE A 228 5.26 -20.53 3.68
N THR A 229 4.26 -19.71 3.43
CA THR A 229 3.08 -19.60 4.31
C THR A 229 1.83 -19.56 3.44
N PHE A 230 0.75 -20.19 3.91
CA PHE A 230 -0.55 -20.12 3.28
C PHE A 230 -1.64 -19.97 4.34
N TYR A 231 -2.45 -18.92 4.19
CA TYR A 231 -3.65 -18.69 5.00
C TYR A 231 -4.89 -18.80 4.11
N SER A 232 -5.95 -19.42 4.67
CA SER A 232 -7.22 -19.63 3.97
C SER A 232 -8.42 -19.02 4.70
N ASP A 233 -8.19 -18.30 5.80
CA ASP A 233 -9.26 -17.76 6.64
C ASP A 233 -9.65 -16.36 6.16
N PHE A 234 -10.88 -16.20 5.66
CA PHE A 234 -11.51 -14.97 5.13
C PHE A 234 -10.87 -14.34 3.87
N ASN A 235 -9.58 -14.56 3.64
CA ASN A 235 -8.88 -14.26 2.39
C ASN A 235 -7.85 -15.37 2.13
N LEU A 236 -7.65 -15.72 0.87
CA LEU A 236 -6.57 -16.61 0.48
C LEU A 236 -5.29 -15.79 0.35
N PHE A 237 -4.27 -16.16 1.11
CA PHE A 237 -2.98 -15.49 1.09
C PHE A 237 -1.87 -16.53 1.01
N PHE A 238 -1.06 -16.44 -0.03
CA PHE A 238 0.15 -17.23 -0.22
C PHE A 238 1.38 -16.34 -0.16
N TYR A 239 2.43 -16.88 0.43
CA TYR A 239 3.70 -16.21 0.69
C TYR A 239 4.84 -17.17 0.39
N ALA A 240 5.86 -16.71 -0.36
CA ALA A 240 7.10 -17.42 -0.61
C ALA A 240 8.30 -16.47 -0.49
N LYS A 241 9.17 -16.69 0.51
CA LYS A 241 10.39 -15.89 0.73
C LYS A 241 11.63 -16.64 0.30
N ILE A 242 12.43 -16.03 -0.58
CA ILE A 242 13.74 -16.54 -1.02
C ILE A 242 14.79 -15.43 -0.95
N GLY A 243 15.64 -15.47 0.08
CA GLY A 243 16.63 -14.43 0.33
C GLY A 243 15.97 -13.04 0.52
N PRO A 244 16.40 -12.00 -0.21
CA PRO A 244 15.81 -10.66 -0.12
C PRO A 244 14.51 -10.50 -0.91
N ILE A 245 13.97 -11.57 -1.50
CA ILE A 245 12.79 -11.50 -2.36
C ILE A 245 11.64 -12.24 -1.71
N THR A 246 10.48 -11.61 -1.73
CA THR A 246 9.23 -12.21 -1.28
C THR A 246 8.21 -12.14 -2.40
N PHE A 247 7.67 -13.29 -2.78
CA PHE A 247 6.53 -13.39 -3.69
C PHE A 247 5.26 -13.59 -2.89
N GLU A 248 4.24 -12.79 -3.18
CA GLU A 248 2.93 -12.89 -2.53
C GLU A 248 1.84 -13.07 -3.57
N ALA A 249 0.84 -13.88 -3.24
CA ALA A 249 -0.35 -14.03 -4.04
C ALA A 249 -1.58 -13.98 -3.13
N THR A 250 -2.46 -13.00 -3.35
CA THR A 250 -3.65 -12.78 -2.54
C THR A 250 -4.91 -12.82 -3.38
N TYR A 251 -5.93 -13.52 -2.89
CA TYR A 251 -7.26 -13.55 -3.50
C TYR A 251 -8.32 -13.35 -2.41
N SER A 252 -9.09 -12.28 -2.52
CA SER A 252 -10.24 -12.03 -1.64
C SER A 252 -11.37 -12.97 -1.99
N ILE A 253 -12.07 -13.52 -1.00
CA ILE A 253 -13.23 -14.41 -1.21
C ILE A 253 -14.52 -13.69 -0.82
N ASP A 254 -15.62 -14.04 -1.49
CA ASP A 254 -16.94 -13.54 -1.11
C ASP A 254 -17.30 -14.08 0.29
N ASP A 255 -17.59 -13.20 1.24
CA ASP A 255 -17.95 -13.56 2.62
C ASP A 255 -19.23 -12.86 3.03
N ASN A 256 -20.26 -13.63 3.41
CA ASN A 256 -21.56 -13.09 3.78
C ASN A 256 -21.56 -12.35 5.12
N GLU A 257 -20.83 -12.88 6.12
CA GLU A 257 -20.85 -12.33 7.48
C GLU A 257 -20.12 -11.00 7.53
N MET A 258 -18.96 -10.93 6.87
CA MET A 258 -18.12 -9.73 6.77
C MET A 258 -18.51 -8.82 5.61
N ARG A 259 -19.40 -9.26 4.70
CA ARG A 259 -19.75 -8.59 3.43
C ARG A 259 -18.52 -8.29 2.58
N ASN A 260 -17.57 -9.23 2.56
CA ASN A 260 -16.40 -9.15 1.69
C ASN A 260 -16.78 -9.57 0.27
N ILE A 261 -16.20 -8.94 -0.75
CA ILE A 261 -16.48 -9.24 -2.17
C ILE A 261 -15.16 -9.48 -2.88
N ALA A 262 -15.05 -10.60 -3.57
CA ALA A 262 -13.86 -11.00 -4.32
C ALA A 262 -13.63 -10.09 -5.53
N TYR A 263 -12.38 -9.64 -5.68
CA TYR A 263 -11.93 -8.78 -6.78
C TYR A 263 -11.85 -9.48 -8.15
N SER A 264 -12.14 -10.79 -8.21
CA SER A 264 -12.12 -11.61 -9.43
C SER A 264 -10.74 -11.84 -10.05
N PHE A 265 -9.66 -11.50 -9.32
CA PHE A 265 -8.28 -11.77 -9.70
C PHE A 265 -7.42 -12.04 -8.48
N THR A 266 -6.30 -12.72 -8.71
CA THR A 266 -5.22 -12.84 -7.71
C THR A 266 -4.28 -11.67 -7.85
N SER A 267 -4.07 -10.91 -6.77
CA SER A 267 -3.01 -9.91 -6.70
C SER A 267 -1.70 -10.65 -6.46
N PHE A 268 -0.82 -10.64 -7.45
CA PHE A 268 0.54 -11.14 -7.35
C PHE A 268 1.48 -9.97 -7.09
N SER A 269 2.39 -10.09 -6.13
CA SER A 269 3.46 -9.12 -5.95
C SER A 269 4.83 -9.76 -5.75
N ALA A 270 5.87 -9.03 -6.15
CA ALA A 270 7.26 -9.34 -5.86
C ALA A 270 7.84 -8.19 -5.05
N ARG A 271 8.10 -8.43 -3.76
CA ARG A 271 8.72 -7.50 -2.81
C ARG A 271 10.22 -7.75 -2.71
N LEU A 272 10.99 -6.69 -2.78
CA LEU A 272 12.44 -6.68 -2.85
C LEU A 272 13.02 -5.94 -1.64
N GLN A 273 13.77 -6.66 -0.81
CA GLN A 273 14.40 -6.18 0.41
C GLN A 273 15.93 -6.12 0.23
N PHE A 274 16.39 -5.47 -0.83
CA PHE A 274 17.83 -5.23 -1.03
C PHE A 274 18.30 -4.05 -0.19
N ASP A 275 19.47 -4.21 0.43
CA ASP A 275 20.15 -3.15 1.16
C ASP A 275 21.18 -2.44 0.27
N TYR A 276 21.42 -1.16 0.57
CA TYR A 276 22.32 -0.28 -0.15
C TYR A 276 23.25 0.46 0.83
N PRO A 277 24.05 -0.27 1.64
CA PRO A 277 24.85 0.33 2.71
C PRO A 277 25.85 1.37 2.20
N ALA A 278 26.34 1.23 0.96
CA ALA A 278 27.21 2.22 0.33
C ALA A 278 26.58 3.62 0.23
N MET A 279 25.25 3.75 0.24
CA MET A 279 24.54 5.04 0.20
C MET A 279 24.51 5.78 1.55
N LEU A 280 24.77 5.03 2.63
CA LEU A 280 24.86 5.56 3.99
C LEU A 280 26.23 6.21 4.24
N ILE A 281 27.25 5.83 3.48
CA ILE A 281 28.61 6.35 3.63
C ILE A 281 28.65 7.81 3.16
N ALA A 282 29.17 8.68 4.02
CA ALA A 282 29.38 10.10 3.72
C ALA A 282 30.88 10.42 3.72
N SER A 283 31.63 9.86 2.77
CA SER A 283 33.10 9.91 2.75
C SER A 283 33.66 11.34 2.81
N ASP A 284 33.01 12.31 2.17
CA ASP A 284 33.44 13.72 2.21
C ASP A 284 33.34 14.29 3.64
N TYR A 285 32.30 13.90 4.39
CA TYR A 285 32.13 14.35 5.77
C TYR A 285 33.04 13.60 6.74
N GLU A 286 33.29 12.31 6.54
CA GLU A 286 34.23 11.54 7.37
C GLU A 286 35.65 12.10 7.34
N GLN A 287 36.07 12.70 6.22
CA GLN A 287 37.41 13.26 6.07
C GLN A 287 37.55 14.68 6.63
N ASN A 288 36.47 15.46 6.62
CA ASN A 288 36.51 16.91 6.90
C ASN A 288 35.67 17.34 8.12
N GLY A 289 34.94 16.41 8.73
CA GLY A 289 34.09 16.66 9.87
C GLY A 289 34.88 17.08 11.11
N VAL A 290 34.33 18.03 11.86
CA VAL A 290 34.94 18.56 13.08
C VAL A 290 33.93 18.46 14.22
N LEU A 291 34.33 17.80 15.30
CA LEU A 291 33.50 17.69 16.49
C LEU A 291 33.71 18.91 17.40
N SER A 292 32.96 19.99 17.16
CA SER A 292 33.04 21.22 17.97
C SER A 292 32.44 21.02 19.35
N GLN A 293 31.27 20.39 19.44
CA GLN A 293 30.57 20.11 20.69
C GLN A 293 29.82 18.77 20.61
N LEU A 294 29.59 18.15 21.77
CA LEU A 294 28.96 16.83 21.90
C LEU A 294 28.01 16.79 23.09
N PHE A 295 26.81 16.26 22.89
CA PHE A 295 25.85 15.90 23.94
C PHE A 295 25.50 14.42 23.80
N VAL A 296 25.90 13.61 24.78
CA VAL A 296 25.70 12.15 24.76
C VAL A 296 24.53 11.79 25.67
N TRP A 297 23.58 11.03 25.13
CA TRP A 297 22.45 10.50 25.88
C TRP A 297 22.88 9.29 26.71
N ASN A 298 22.35 9.20 27.94
CA ASN A 298 22.55 8.01 28.78
C ASN A 298 21.47 6.95 28.54
N GLU A 299 20.36 7.36 27.95
CA GLU A 299 19.21 6.54 27.58
C GLU A 299 19.40 5.92 26.20
N THR A 300 18.71 4.80 25.98
CA THR A 300 18.61 4.19 24.65
C THR A 300 17.62 5.00 23.81
N LEU A 301 18.15 5.70 22.82
CA LEU A 301 17.38 6.37 21.78
C LEU A 301 17.74 5.78 20.42
N SER A 302 16.79 5.76 19.51
CA SER A 302 16.99 5.38 18.11
C SER A 302 16.75 6.56 17.19
N THR A 303 17.50 6.63 16.11
CA THR A 303 17.24 7.51 14.97
C THR A 303 16.46 6.75 13.90
N PRO A 304 15.75 7.43 13.00
CA PRO A 304 15.12 6.78 11.85
C PRO A 304 16.15 6.05 10.98
N ASP A 305 15.78 4.87 10.47
CA ASP A 305 16.62 3.99 9.63
C ASP A 305 16.12 3.89 8.17
N ASN A 306 15.05 4.61 7.82
CA ASN A 306 14.37 4.54 6.52
C ASN A 306 15.11 5.27 5.37
N TYR A 307 16.41 5.04 5.23
CA TYR A 307 17.33 5.75 4.32
C TYR A 307 16.97 5.64 2.83
N LYS A 308 16.21 4.60 2.46
CA LYS A 308 15.65 4.39 1.12
C LYS A 308 14.57 5.41 0.76
N THR A 309 13.98 6.04 1.77
CA THR A 309 12.97 7.12 1.62
C THR A 309 13.45 8.46 2.19
N ASN A 310 14.62 8.50 2.83
CA ASN A 310 15.18 9.71 3.42
C ASN A 310 16.68 9.84 3.10
N THR A 311 17.02 10.85 2.31
CA THR A 311 18.39 11.11 1.84
C THR A 311 19.35 11.57 2.94
N HIS A 312 18.82 12.05 4.06
CA HIS A 312 19.60 12.57 5.18
C HIS A 312 20.11 11.49 6.13
N ILE A 313 19.54 10.27 6.05
CA ILE A 313 20.00 9.16 6.87
C ILE A 313 21.28 8.61 6.26
N LYS A 314 22.28 8.50 7.12
CA LYS A 314 23.66 8.10 6.85
C LYS A 314 24.13 7.18 7.96
N GLN A 315 25.27 6.54 7.75
CA GLN A 315 25.95 5.80 8.80
C GLN A 315 26.54 6.80 9.80
N THR A 316 26.53 6.46 11.09
CA THR A 316 27.19 7.30 12.09
C THR A 316 28.69 7.40 11.82
N PRO A 317 29.25 8.61 11.65
CA PRO A 317 30.68 8.76 11.36
C PRO A 317 31.55 8.17 12.47
N GLU A 318 32.67 7.53 12.10
CA GLU A 318 33.54 6.83 13.06
C GLU A 318 34.05 7.73 14.21
N PHE A 319 34.38 8.99 13.91
CA PHE A 319 34.84 9.95 14.92
C PHE A 319 33.73 10.32 15.92
N VAL A 320 32.47 10.33 15.48
CA VAL A 320 31.31 10.55 16.35
C VAL A 320 31.07 9.32 17.22
N LEU A 321 31.10 8.12 16.63
CA LEU A 321 30.97 6.85 17.37
C LEU A 321 32.04 6.69 18.46
N ALA A 322 33.29 7.02 18.14
CA ALA A 322 34.40 6.96 19.08
C ALA A 322 34.20 7.92 20.25
N ALA A 323 33.70 9.14 19.98
CA ALA A 323 33.47 10.15 21.00
C ALA A 323 32.23 9.85 21.87
N SER A 324 31.16 9.32 21.28
CA SER A 324 29.93 8.93 21.99
C SER A 324 30.00 7.55 22.64
N LYS A 325 31.05 6.76 22.36
CA LYS A 325 31.18 5.34 22.76
C LYS A 325 30.00 4.49 22.28
N GLY A 326 29.47 4.80 21.10
CA GLY A 326 28.31 4.12 20.50
C GLY A 326 26.97 4.44 21.16
N GLN A 327 26.91 5.44 22.06
CA GLN A 327 25.65 5.93 22.61
C GLN A 327 25.02 6.96 21.66
N ALA A 328 23.70 7.15 21.80
CA ALA A 328 22.98 8.17 21.06
C ALA A 328 23.53 9.56 21.40
N VAL A 329 23.60 10.45 20.42
CA VAL A 329 24.37 11.68 20.52
C VAL A 329 23.83 12.80 19.64
N ILE A 330 23.89 14.02 20.15
CA ILE A 330 23.78 15.25 19.36
C ILE A 330 25.19 15.84 19.24
N TRP A 331 25.63 16.20 18.04
CA TRP A 331 26.91 16.88 17.86
C TRP A 331 26.78 18.14 17.03
N LYS A 332 27.67 19.09 17.30
CA LYS A 332 27.82 20.30 16.51
C LYS A 332 29.16 20.28 15.81
N ASP A 333 29.12 20.64 14.54
CA ASP A 333 30.29 20.95 13.72
C ASP A 333 30.12 22.38 13.23
N GLU A 334 30.58 23.32 14.06
CA GLU A 334 30.43 24.75 13.80
C GLU A 334 31.28 25.19 12.60
N ALA A 335 32.40 24.49 12.36
CA ALA A 335 33.29 24.78 11.23
C ALA A 335 32.60 24.52 9.89
N ASN A 336 31.77 23.47 9.82
CA ASN A 336 31.02 23.09 8.62
C ASN A 336 29.54 23.52 8.66
N ASN A 337 29.11 24.28 9.68
CA ASN A 337 27.71 24.70 9.86
C ASN A 337 26.74 23.50 9.97
N LEU A 338 27.12 22.42 10.67
CA LEU A 338 26.30 21.21 10.79
C LEU A 338 25.88 20.91 12.23
N LEU A 339 24.64 20.43 12.36
CA LEU A 339 24.09 19.87 13.56
C LEU A 339 23.65 18.44 13.27
N GLY A 340 24.21 17.48 14.00
CA GLY A 340 23.99 16.07 13.79
C GLY A 340 23.34 15.36 14.96
N PHE A 341 22.62 14.29 14.64
CA PHE A 341 21.88 13.42 15.55
C PHE A 341 22.19 11.99 15.14
N ALA A 342 22.64 11.15 16.06
CA ALA A 342 23.00 9.78 15.76
C ALA A 342 22.67 8.82 16.89
N ASP A 343 22.41 7.57 16.53
CA ASP A 343 22.52 6.41 17.41
C ASP A 343 23.80 5.61 17.08
N ALA A 344 23.85 4.35 17.51
CA ALA A 344 25.00 3.47 17.29
C ALA A 344 25.24 3.10 15.81
N GLU A 345 24.24 3.22 14.94
CA GLU A 345 24.27 2.74 13.56
C GLU A 345 23.98 3.86 12.55
N HIS A 346 22.97 4.67 12.83
CA HIS A 346 22.43 5.66 11.93
C HIS A 346 22.59 7.08 12.46
N ALA A 347 22.77 7.99 11.51
CA ALA A 347 22.95 9.40 11.75
C ALA A 347 22.21 10.22 10.71
N GLN A 348 21.82 11.42 11.11
CA GLN A 348 21.32 12.45 10.23
C GLN A 348 21.88 13.79 10.68
N TRP A 349 22.17 14.66 9.73
CA TRP A 349 22.68 16.00 10.02
C TRP A 349 22.15 17.01 9.03
N TYR A 350 22.04 18.23 9.52
CA TYR A 350 21.41 19.35 8.85
C TYR A 350 22.25 20.60 9.03
N ALA A 351 22.10 21.56 8.12
CA ALA A 351 22.76 22.84 8.29
C ALA A 351 22.16 23.58 9.50
N ILE A 352 23.01 24.09 10.40
CA ILE A 352 22.54 24.85 11.59
C ILE A 352 21.68 26.04 11.15
N SER A 353 22.06 26.68 10.03
CA SER A 353 21.33 27.80 9.43
C SER A 353 19.93 27.47 8.93
N GLU A 354 19.59 26.20 8.73
CA GLU A 354 18.27 25.76 8.26
C GLU A 354 17.31 25.45 9.41
N VAL A 355 17.81 25.40 10.64
CA VAL A 355 17.05 25.05 11.84
C VAL A 355 16.26 26.26 12.32
N ASP A 356 14.94 26.10 12.47
CA ASP A 356 14.07 27.09 13.09
C ASP A 356 13.87 26.79 14.58
N SER A 357 13.39 25.58 14.88
CA SER A 357 13.04 25.18 16.25
C SER A 357 13.03 23.66 16.41
N PHE A 358 12.87 23.19 17.64
CA PHE A 358 12.68 21.77 17.95
C PHE A 358 11.35 21.54 18.63
N THR A 359 10.84 20.33 18.50
CA THR A 359 9.65 19.88 19.23
C THR A 359 9.92 18.54 19.90
N LEU A 360 9.60 18.43 21.19
CA LEU A 360 9.64 17.21 21.96
C LEU A 360 8.21 16.79 22.31
N TRP A 361 7.83 15.58 21.90
CA TRP A 361 6.54 14.96 22.24
C TRP A 361 6.75 13.82 23.21
N ASN A 362 6.01 13.83 24.33
CA ASN A 362 5.77 12.63 25.12
C ASN A 362 4.32 12.18 24.87
N THR A 363 4.18 10.95 24.41
CA THR A 363 2.89 10.35 24.03
C THR A 363 2.63 9.15 24.92
N LEU A 364 1.50 9.18 25.63
CA LEU A 364 1.05 8.06 26.45
C LEU A 364 -0.27 7.53 25.89
N PRO A 365 -0.26 6.43 25.12
CA PRO A 365 -1.47 5.86 24.54
C PRO A 365 -2.33 5.17 25.61
N ALA A 366 -3.62 5.00 25.33
CA ALA A 366 -4.55 4.30 26.21
C ALA A 366 -4.13 2.85 26.54
N LYS A 367 -3.28 2.23 25.70
CA LYS A 367 -2.63 0.94 25.95
C LYS A 367 -1.17 0.99 25.50
N GLY A 368 -0.24 0.63 26.38
CA GLY A 368 1.20 0.55 26.08
C GLY A 368 2.05 1.39 27.01
N GLY A 369 3.37 1.32 26.85
CA GLY A 369 4.34 2.05 27.69
C GLY A 369 4.59 3.51 27.29
N GLY A 370 3.96 3.98 26.21
CA GLY A 370 4.23 5.31 25.64
C GLY A 370 5.58 5.43 24.94
N PHE A 371 5.79 6.58 24.31
CA PHE A 371 7.04 6.91 23.63
C PHE A 371 7.34 8.40 23.74
N SER A 372 8.61 8.75 23.54
CA SER A 372 9.10 10.12 23.43
C SER A 372 9.71 10.32 22.05
N SER A 373 9.48 11.48 21.42
CA SER A 373 10.02 11.81 20.10
C SER A 373 10.53 13.24 20.05
N LEU A 374 11.80 13.42 19.67
CA LEU A 374 12.39 14.72 19.36
C LEU A 374 12.34 14.92 17.85
N SER A 375 11.85 16.08 17.41
CA SER A 375 11.78 16.48 16.01
C SER A 375 12.41 17.85 15.79
N ILE A 376 12.95 18.06 14.59
CA ILE A 376 13.43 19.35 14.11
C ILE A 376 12.41 19.99 13.18
N THR A 377 12.22 21.30 13.31
CA THR A 377 11.47 22.14 12.37
C THR A 377 12.44 23.01 11.61
N PHE A 378 12.37 22.98 10.29
CA PHE A 378 13.21 23.78 9.41
C PHE A 378 12.56 25.14 9.12
N THR A 379 13.37 26.08 8.65
CA THR A 379 12.92 27.44 8.28
C THR A 379 11.90 27.47 7.14
N ASP A 380 11.80 26.40 6.34
CA ASP A 380 10.77 26.22 5.30
C ASP A 380 9.46 25.60 5.83
N GLY A 381 9.40 25.29 7.12
CA GLY A 381 8.26 24.69 7.79
C GLY A 381 8.20 23.16 7.73
N GLN A 382 9.15 22.49 7.06
CA GLN A 382 9.23 21.03 7.11
C GLN A 382 9.63 20.55 8.51
N GLN A 383 9.18 19.35 8.87
CA GLN A 383 9.51 18.70 10.14
C GLN A 383 10.09 17.31 9.89
N LYS A 384 11.09 16.92 10.68
CA LYS A 384 11.68 15.57 10.66
C LYS A 384 11.89 15.05 12.08
N THR A 385 11.62 13.77 12.29
CA THR A 385 11.93 13.07 13.54
C THR A 385 13.44 12.86 13.64
N LEU A 386 14.00 13.22 14.79
CA LEU A 386 15.42 13.11 15.10
C LEU A 386 15.74 11.87 15.92
N PHE A 387 15.00 11.70 17.02
CA PHE A 387 15.12 10.59 17.94
C PHE A 387 13.76 10.08 18.37
N GLU A 388 13.71 8.79 18.66
CA GLU A 388 12.63 8.12 19.37
C GLU A 388 13.19 7.37 20.58
N GLY A 389 12.38 7.27 21.62
CA GLY A 389 12.73 6.55 22.83
C GLY A 389 11.50 6.19 23.65
N ALA A 390 11.73 5.53 24.79
CA ALA A 390 10.65 5.27 25.75
C ALA A 390 10.06 6.59 26.29
N HIS A 391 8.83 6.52 26.80
CA HIS A 391 8.18 7.66 27.45
C HIS A 391 9.08 8.27 28.54
N ASP A 392 9.08 9.60 28.64
CA ASP A 392 9.88 10.41 29.57
C ASP A 392 11.42 10.30 29.50
N THR A 393 12.01 9.64 28.49
CA THR A 393 13.48 9.54 28.43
C THR A 393 14.13 10.88 28.10
N MET A 394 13.64 11.58 27.07
CA MET A 394 14.24 12.83 26.61
C MET A 394 13.81 14.05 27.43
N SER A 395 12.62 14.05 28.04
CA SER A 395 12.12 15.17 28.86
C SER A 395 12.95 15.39 30.13
N LYS A 396 13.58 14.33 30.67
CA LYS A 396 14.50 14.42 31.83
C LYS A 396 15.72 15.31 31.57
N HIS A 397 16.09 15.48 30.30
CA HIS A 397 17.27 16.24 29.88
C HIS A 397 16.88 17.50 29.09
N LEU A 398 15.62 17.91 29.12
CA LEU A 398 15.09 18.98 28.27
C LEU A 398 15.89 20.29 28.40
N ASP A 399 16.19 20.71 29.62
CA ASP A 399 16.95 21.94 29.88
C ASP A 399 18.40 21.85 29.39
N GLU A 400 19.04 20.69 29.57
CA GLU A 400 20.41 20.45 29.12
C GLU A 400 20.50 20.44 27.60
N VAL A 401 19.55 19.78 26.93
CA VAL A 401 19.44 19.73 25.48
C VAL A 401 19.12 21.11 24.92
N LYS A 402 18.23 21.87 25.55
CA LYS A 402 17.91 23.26 25.18
C LYS A 402 19.15 24.16 25.26
N ALA A 403 19.89 24.05 26.37
CA ALA A 403 21.14 24.79 26.55
C ALA A 403 22.21 24.38 25.52
N PHE A 404 22.34 23.08 25.25
CA PHE A 404 23.29 22.56 24.27
C PHE A 404 22.95 23.02 22.84
N LEU A 405 21.70 22.88 22.42
CA LEU A 405 21.24 23.24 21.08
C LEU A 405 21.31 24.75 20.86
N GLY A 406 20.92 25.55 21.86
CA GLY A 406 20.80 27.01 21.72
C GLY A 406 19.55 27.43 20.94
N PHE A 407 18.56 26.53 20.81
CA PHE A 407 17.27 26.75 20.14
C PHE A 407 16.12 26.57 21.13
N ASP A 408 14.96 27.14 20.80
CA ASP A 408 13.75 26.83 21.56
C ASP A 408 13.27 25.40 21.26
N ILE A 409 12.80 24.72 22.31
CA ILE A 409 12.23 23.37 22.22
C ILE A 409 10.80 23.47 22.74
N LYS A 410 9.82 23.27 21.86
CA LYS A 410 8.41 23.15 22.24
C LYS A 410 8.19 21.77 22.84
N PHE A 411 7.78 21.72 24.09
CA PHE A 411 7.50 20.46 24.79
C PHE A 411 6.01 20.23 24.94
N TYR A 412 5.55 19.02 24.59
CA TYR A 412 4.19 18.56 24.78
C TYR A 412 4.19 17.32 25.67
N GLU A 413 3.66 17.49 26.87
CA GLU A 413 3.53 16.44 27.89
C GLU A 413 2.22 15.66 27.67
N ASP A 414 2.30 14.34 27.74
CA ASP A 414 1.18 13.40 27.70
C ASP A 414 0.11 13.74 26.67
N TYR A 415 0.55 13.94 25.43
CA TYR A 415 -0.35 14.14 24.33
C TYR A 415 -1.19 12.88 24.12
N ASN A 416 -2.48 12.95 24.44
CA ASN A 416 -3.42 11.85 24.26
C ASN A 416 -3.69 11.65 22.77
N CYS A 417 -3.21 10.52 22.24
CA CYS A 417 -3.53 10.02 20.90
C CYS A 417 -4.71 9.05 20.91
#